data_AF-A0A821VJP1-F1
#
_entry.id   AF-A0A821VJP1-F1
#
_cell.length_a   1.000
_cell.length_b   1.000
_cell.length_c   1.000
_cell.angle_alpha   90.00
_cell.angle_beta   90.00
_cell.angle_gamma   90.00
#
_symmetry.space_group_name_H-M   'P 1'
#
loop_
_entity.id
_entity.type
_entity.pdbx_description
1 polymer ?
#
loop_
_entity_poly.entity_id
_entity_poly.type
_entity_poly.pdbx_seq_one_letter_code
_entity_poly.pdbx_strand_id
1 'polypeptide(L)' 'ATPIVRALRQVLNDKKNEIQQRKLLIVIATDGIPTDNNGQPNVQEFYQVLAHERIPIDRVPVTIMTCTGKYQCLNSK' A
#
# COMPACT_ATOMS: atom_id res chain seq x y z
N ALA A 1 14.20 -3.35 -7.29
CA ALA A 1 12.73 -3.44 -7.27
C ALA A 1 12.28 -3.49 -5.81
N THR A 2 11.28 -2.71 -5.43
CA THR A 2 10.91 -2.52 -4.02
C THR A 2 9.76 -3.46 -3.65
N PRO A 3 9.91 -4.34 -2.62
CA PRO A 3 8.85 -5.25 -2.19
C PRO A 3 7.79 -4.49 -1.37
N ILE A 4 6.98 -3.69 -2.04
CA ILE A 4 5.97 -2.79 -1.44
C ILE A 4 4.99 -3.56 -0.57
N VAL A 5 4.59 -4.78 -0.98
CA VAL A 5 3.68 -5.65 -0.23
C VAL A 5 4.23 -5.95 1.17
N ARG A 6 5.51 -6.34 1.25
CA ARG A 6 6.17 -6.66 2.52
C ARG A 6 6.22 -5.44 3.43
N ALA A 7 6.62 -4.29 2.88
CA ALA A 7 6.70 -3.04 3.62
C ALA A 7 5.32 -2.60 4.13
N LEU A 8 4.28 -2.73 3.31
CA LEU A 8 2.91 -2.36 3.67
C LEU A 8 2.38 -3.22 4.83
N ARG A 9 2.55 -4.56 4.76
CA ARG A 9 2.17 -5.46 5.85
C ARG A 9 2.88 -5.15 7.15
N GLN A 10 4.17 -4.85 7.07
CA GLN A 10 4.95 -4.47 8.25
C GLN A 10 4.38 -3.20 8.89
N VAL A 11 4.13 -2.14 8.11
CA VAL A 11 3.53 -0.90 8.61
C VAL A 11 2.16 -1.13 9.25
N LEU A 12 1.29 -1.93 8.62
CA LEU A 12 -0.03 -2.24 9.15
C LEU A 12 0.04 -3.00 10.50
N ASN A 13 0.97 -3.94 10.62
CA ASN A 13 1.21 -4.67 11.87
C ASN A 13 1.79 -3.76 12.96
N ASP A 14 2.82 -2.99 12.62
CA ASP A 14 3.50 -2.08 13.56
C ASP A 14 2.57 -0.97 14.08
N LYS A 15 1.53 -0.62 13.30
CA LYS A 15 0.56 0.43 13.62
C LYS A 15 -0.83 -0.08 14.02
N LYS A 16 -0.98 -1.39 14.20
CA LYS A 16 -2.28 -2.03 14.46
C LYS A 16 -3.02 -1.43 15.66
N ASN A 17 -2.29 -1.12 16.74
CA ASN A 17 -2.87 -0.55 17.95
C ASN A 17 -3.25 0.93 17.74
N GLU A 18 -2.41 1.69 17.04
CA GLU A 18 -2.66 3.11 16.77
C GLU A 18 -3.84 3.32 15.82
N ILE A 19 -4.06 2.41 14.86
CA ILE A 19 -5.21 2.47 13.93
C ILE A 19 -6.55 2.43 14.71
N GLN A 20 -6.59 1.77 15.86
CA GLN A 20 -7.78 1.75 16.73
C GLN A 20 -8.06 3.10 17.40
N GLN A 21 -7.03 3.93 17.56
CA GLN A 21 -7.13 5.22 18.26
C GLN A 21 -7.18 6.42 17.31
N ARG A 22 -6.55 6.33 16.13
CA ARG A 22 -6.42 7.41 15.14
C ARG A 22 -6.33 6.87 13.72
N LYS A 23 -6.57 7.73 12.73
CA LYS A 23 -6.45 7.36 11.31
C LYS A 23 -4.97 7.23 10.89
N LEU A 24 -4.67 6.25 10.04
CA LEU A 24 -3.35 6.03 9.43
C LEU A 24 -3.43 6.35 7.93
N LEU A 25 -2.84 7.47 7.50
CA LEU A 25 -2.70 7.77 6.08
C LEU A 25 -1.47 7.07 5.51
N ILE A 26 -1.66 6.28 4.45
CA ILE A 26 -0.56 5.63 3.72
C ILE A 26 -0.45 6.28 2.33
N VAL A 27 0.72 6.82 2.02
CA VAL A 27 1.06 7.37 0.70
C VAL A 27 2.12 6.48 0.08
N ILE A 28 1.80 5.88 -1.06
CA ILE A 28 2.71 4.98 -1.77
C ILE A 28 3.21 5.70 -3.01
N ALA A 29 4.43 6.23 -2.95
CA ALA A 29 5.12 6.80 -4.10
C ALA A 29 6.02 5.73 -4.73
N THR A 30 5.76 5.36 -5.98
CA THR A 30 6.50 4.31 -6.68
C THR A 30 6.79 4.72 -8.12
N ASP A 31 8.00 4.45 -8.60
CA ASP A 31 8.45 4.69 -9.98
C ASP A 31 8.04 3.58 -10.96
N GLY A 32 7.42 2.51 -10.45
CA GLY A 32 7.02 1.36 -11.25
C GLY A 32 5.97 0.47 -10.59
N ILE A 33 5.78 -0.70 -11.21
CA ILE A 33 4.82 -1.71 -10.78
C ILE A 33 5.30 -2.34 -9.45
N PRO A 34 4.40 -2.54 -8.45
CA PRO A 34 4.76 -3.27 -7.23
C PRO A 34 5.37 -4.64 -7.55
N THR A 35 6.47 -4.99 -6.90
CA THR A 35 7.13 -6.28 -7.08
C THR A 35 7.15 -7.11 -5.81
N ASP A 36 7.40 -8.41 -5.96
CA ASP A 36 7.74 -9.30 -4.85
C ASP A 36 9.23 -9.15 -4.44
N ASN A 37 9.69 -10.03 -3.54
CA ASN A 37 11.09 -10.07 -3.08
C ASN A 37 12.08 -10.50 -4.17
N ASN A 38 11.60 -11.09 -5.27
CA ASN A 38 12.40 -11.52 -6.42
C ASN A 38 12.40 -10.50 -7.56
N GLY A 39 11.72 -9.37 -7.38
CA GLY A 39 11.57 -8.33 -8.40
C GLY A 39 10.53 -8.66 -9.47
N GLN A 40 9.70 -9.69 -9.28
CA GLN A 40 8.61 -10.03 -10.19
C GLN A 40 7.38 -9.17 -9.90
N PRO A 41 6.63 -8.72 -10.93
CA PRO A 41 5.39 -7.96 -10.74
C PRO A 41 4.41 -8.70 -9.83
N ASN A 42 3.87 -8.00 -8.83
CA ASN A 42 2.99 -8.59 -7.83
C ASN A 42 1.83 -7.66 -7.46
N VAL A 43 1.12 -7.24 -8.50
CA VAL A 43 0.00 -6.31 -8.42
C VAL A 43 -1.19 -6.96 -7.69
N GLN A 44 -1.42 -8.25 -7.91
CA GLN A 44 -2.55 -8.96 -7.32
C GLN A 44 -2.46 -9.02 -5.79
N GLU A 45 -1.30 -9.41 -5.25
CA GLU A 45 -1.12 -9.46 -3.80
C GLU A 45 -1.19 -8.04 -3.20
N PHE A 46 -0.64 -7.05 -3.89
CA PHE A 46 -0.76 -5.65 -3.47
C PHE A 46 -2.22 -5.21 -3.35
N TYR A 47 -3.08 -5.53 -4.33
CA TYR A 47 -4.52 -5.28 -4.21
C TYR A 47 -5.17 -6.06 -3.08
N GLN A 48 -4.77 -7.31 -2.82
CA GLN A 48 -5.30 -8.09 -1.71
C GLN A 48 -5.00 -7.44 -0.35
N VAL A 49 -3.77 -6.95 -0.13
CA VAL A 49 -3.41 -6.22 1.09
C VAL A 49 -4.27 -4.97 1.24
N LEU A 50 -4.44 -4.20 0.16
CA LEU A 50 -5.27 -3.00 0.18
C LEU A 50 -6.75 -3.32 0.42
N ALA A 51 -7.29 -4.40 -0.12
CA ALA A 51 -8.70 -4.70 0.03
C ALA A 51 -9.04 -5.34 1.39
N HIS A 52 -8.16 -6.18 1.95
CA HIS A 52 -8.52 -7.07 3.05
C HIS A 52 -7.66 -6.92 4.32
N GLU A 53 -6.45 -6.37 4.22
CA GLU A 53 -5.53 -6.33 5.37
C GLU A 53 -5.52 -4.95 6.07
N ARG A 54 -6.13 -3.93 5.45
CA ARG A 54 -6.33 -2.60 6.04
C ARG A 54 -7.55 -2.59 6.96
N ILE A 55 -7.39 -2.98 8.23
CA ILE A 55 -8.50 -3.07 9.18
C ILE A 55 -8.31 -2.08 10.34
N PRO A 56 -9.30 -1.22 10.64
CA PRO A 56 -10.55 -0.98 9.89
C PRO A 56 -10.29 -0.20 8.59
N ILE A 57 -11.02 -0.54 7.51
CA ILE A 57 -10.77 0.01 6.16
C ILE A 57 -11.01 1.52 6.06
N ASP A 58 -11.97 2.04 6.83
CA ASP A 58 -12.33 3.46 6.92
C ASP A 58 -11.29 4.31 7.66
N ARG A 59 -10.36 3.65 8.38
CA ARG A 59 -9.33 4.31 9.17
C ARG A 59 -7.96 4.31 8.53
N VAL A 60 -7.78 3.59 7.43
CA VAL A 60 -6.49 3.48 6.73
C VAL A 60 -6.63 3.93 5.27
N PRO A 61 -6.88 5.23 5.00
CA PRO A 61 -6.89 5.73 3.64
C PRO A 61 -5.52 5.52 2.98
N VAL A 62 -5.53 5.02 1.73
CA VAL A 62 -4.32 4.80 0.94
C VAL A 62 -4.42 5.53 -0.38
N THR A 63 -3.36 6.24 -0.75
CA THR A 63 -3.21 6.83 -2.08
C THR A 63 -1.91 6.36 -2.72
N ILE A 64 -1.97 6.07 -4.02
CA ILE A 64 -0.83 5.59 -4.80
C ILE A 64 -0.46 6.66 -5.82
N MET A 65 0.78 7.13 -5.72
CA MET A 65 1.40 8.09 -6.63
C MET A 65 2.39 7.36 -7.51
N THR A 66 2.09 7.28 -8.81
CA THR A 66 3.02 6.73 -9.79
C THR A 66 3.97 7.83 -10.27
N CYS A 67 5.26 7.63 -10.03
CA CYS A 67 6.36 8.49 -10.45
C CYS A 67 6.99 7.98 -11.75
N THR A 68 6.20 7.32 -12.59
CA THR A 68 6.55 7.15 -14.00
C THR A 68 6.36 8.52 -14.65
N GLY A 69 7.15 8.92 -15.64
CA GLY A 69 7.07 10.25 -16.28
C GLY A 69 5.69 10.65 -16.87
N LYS A 70 4.67 9.82 -16.71
CA LYS A 70 3.24 10.12 -16.80
C LYS A 70 2.61 9.94 -15.41
N TYR A 71 2.39 11.04 -14.69
CA TYR A 71 1.74 11.00 -13.38
C TYR A 71 0.29 10.49 -13.49
N GLN A 72 -0.03 9.34 -12.91
CA GLN A 72 -1.40 8.85 -12.77
C GLN A 72 -1.67 8.50 -11.32
N CYS A 73 -2.54 9.27 -10.66
CA CYS A 73 -3.00 8.99 -9.30
C CYS A 73 -4.06 7.89 -9.34
N LEU A 74 -3.78 6.75 -8.71
CA LEU A 74 -4.75 5.66 -8.59
C LEU A 74 -5.47 5.79 -7.24
N ASN A 75 -6.74 6.16 -7.29
CA ASN A 75 -7.60 6.20 -6.11
C ASN A 75 -8.25 4.82 -5.92
N SER A 76 -7.90 4.13 -4.85
CA SER A 76 -8.70 2.99 -4.37
C SER A 76 -9.99 3.56 -3.77
N LYS A 77 -11.13 3.31 -4.41
CA LYS A 77 -12.45 3.48 -3.78
C LYS A 77 -12.67 2.44 -2.70
#